data_AF-A0A812LN24-F1
#
_entry.id   AF-A0A812LN24-F1
#
_cell.length_a   1.000
_cell.length_b   1.000
_cell.length_c   1.000
_cell.angle_alpha   90.00
_cell.angle_beta   90.00
_cell.angle_gamma   90.00
#
_symmetry.space_group_name_H-M   'P 1'
#
loop_
_entity.id
_entity.type
_entity.pdbx_description
1 polymer ?
#
loop_
_entity_poly.entity_id
_entity_poly.type
_entity_poly.pdbx_seq_one_letter_code
_entity_poly.pdbx_strand_id
1 'polypeptide(L)'
;MAQGDSGREPPPSGTAPEVPKVAEESNCAGLPLELFDSDRSIAEDILKVFQDKSVAGSGHSLTTGQVLEKLAVNIASHHNDLFKSLLKQMCVLTKSQTKNSPGYWTLRKEFWPRR
;
A
#
# COMPACT_ATOMS: atom_id res chain seq x y z
N MET A 1 -67.81 22.32 1.06
CA MET A 1 -66.81 21.63 1.88
C MET A 1 -66.62 20.23 1.30
N ALA A 2 -65.36 19.83 1.02
CA ALA A 2 -64.83 18.51 0.59
C ALA A 2 -65.39 17.93 -0.74
N GLN A 3 -64.70 17.15 -1.59
CA GLN A 3 -63.33 16.64 -1.76
C GLN A 3 -63.28 15.89 -3.11
N GLY A 4 -62.08 15.61 -3.64
CA GLY A 4 -61.77 14.70 -4.76
C GLY A 4 -61.09 15.44 -5.92
N ASP A 5 -59.98 15.02 -6.54
CA ASP A 5 -59.43 13.68 -6.71
C ASP A 5 -57.95 13.72 -7.18
N SER A 6 -57.19 12.72 -6.71
CA SER A 6 -56.01 12.02 -7.24
C SER A 6 -54.91 12.69 -8.09
N GLY A 7 -53.66 12.44 -7.69
CA GLY A 7 -52.48 12.67 -8.54
C GLY A 7 -51.11 12.29 -7.97
N ARG A 8 -50.97 11.08 -7.41
CA ARG A 8 -49.79 10.17 -7.39
C ARG A 8 -48.34 10.73 -7.47
N GLU A 9 -47.55 10.35 -6.45
CA GLU A 9 -46.09 10.55 -6.24
C GLU A 9 -45.18 9.99 -7.36
N PRO A 10 -43.91 10.43 -7.45
CA PRO A 10 -42.85 9.74 -6.70
C PRO A 10 -41.80 10.65 -6.01
N PRO A 11 -41.10 10.15 -4.97
CA PRO A 11 -39.97 10.83 -4.34
C PRO A 11 -38.64 10.52 -5.05
N PRO A 12 -37.73 11.50 -5.25
CA PRO A 12 -36.30 11.20 -5.34
C PRO A 12 -35.79 11.04 -3.89
N SER A 13 -35.76 9.81 -3.38
CA SER A 13 -34.60 8.92 -3.46
C SER A 13 -33.35 9.52 -2.85
N GLY A 14 -33.00 9.00 -1.68
CA GLY A 14 -31.64 8.53 -1.44
C GLY A 14 -30.64 9.59 -1.04
N THR A 15 -30.58 9.82 0.25
CA THR A 15 -29.35 10.09 0.99
C THR A 15 -28.17 9.33 0.39
N ALA A 16 -27.21 10.05 -0.20
CA ALA A 16 -25.85 9.56 -0.36
C ALA A 16 -24.96 10.54 0.41
N PRO A 17 -24.41 10.15 1.57
CA PRO A 17 -23.42 10.97 2.25
C PRO A 17 -22.23 11.14 1.31
N GLU A 18 -21.84 12.40 1.07
CA GLU A 18 -20.54 12.72 0.49
C GLU A 18 -19.50 12.01 1.35
N VAL A 19 -18.96 10.93 0.81
CA VAL A 19 -17.85 10.20 1.39
C VAL A 19 -16.70 11.19 1.56
N PRO A 20 -16.16 11.36 2.77
CA PRO A 20 -14.99 12.20 2.97
C PRO A 20 -13.89 11.67 2.04
N LYS A 21 -13.26 12.59 1.30
CA LYS A 21 -12.00 12.35 0.60
C LYS A 21 -10.95 11.91 1.63
N VAL A 22 -10.93 10.62 1.92
CA VAL A 22 -9.91 9.97 2.73
C VAL A 22 -8.66 9.87 1.88
N ALA A 23 -7.57 10.42 2.45
CA ALA A 23 -6.17 10.14 2.16
C ALA A 23 -5.73 10.50 0.73
N GLU A 24 -4.59 11.15 0.53
CA GLU A 24 -3.31 10.74 1.08
C GLU A 24 -2.33 11.88 0.80
N GLU A 25 -2.27 12.88 1.67
CA GLU A 25 -1.08 13.73 1.73
C GLU A 25 0.02 12.94 2.42
N SER A 26 0.51 11.88 1.76
CA SER A 26 1.81 11.30 2.09
C SER A 26 2.88 12.13 1.37
N ASN A 27 2.96 13.40 1.76
CA ASN A 27 4.11 14.24 1.46
C ASN A 27 5.24 13.86 2.42
N CYS A 28 5.94 12.78 2.10
CA CYS A 28 7.28 12.53 2.62
C CYS A 28 8.24 12.36 1.43
N ALA A 29 8.25 13.36 0.55
CA ALA A 29 9.36 13.58 -0.37
C ALA A 29 10.19 14.74 0.16
N GLY A 30 11.29 14.43 0.84
CA GLY A 30 12.29 15.44 1.19
C GLY A 30 12.98 15.16 2.51
N LEU A 31 14.10 14.45 2.46
CA LEU A 31 15.43 14.86 2.93
C LEU A 31 16.37 13.63 2.97
N PRO A 32 17.70 13.83 2.82
CA PRO A 32 18.67 12.77 2.88
C PRO A 32 18.68 12.21 4.30
N LEU A 33 17.97 11.11 4.53
CA LEU A 33 18.16 10.33 5.73
C LEU A 33 19.60 9.83 5.67
N GLU A 34 20.48 10.41 6.51
CA GLU A 34 21.59 9.66 7.06
C GLU A 34 20.98 8.39 7.65
N LEU A 35 20.89 7.36 6.82
CA LEU A 35 20.45 6.04 7.23
C LEU A 35 21.43 5.62 8.30
N PHE A 36 20.95 5.52 9.55
CA PHE A 36 21.71 4.83 10.58
C PHE A 36 22.05 3.42 10.06
N ASP A 37 23.17 2.83 10.47
CA ASP A 37 23.61 1.53 9.93
C ASP A 37 22.50 0.45 9.99
N SER A 38 21.67 0.49 11.03
CA SER A 38 20.48 -0.35 11.18
C SER A 38 19.44 -0.13 10.08
N ASP A 39 19.23 1.11 9.65
CA ASP A 39 18.26 1.48 8.62
C ASP A 39 18.74 1.01 7.24
N ARG A 40 20.06 1.12 7.00
CA ARG A 40 20.68 0.59 5.78
C ARG A 40 20.51 -0.92 5.70
N SER A 41 20.74 -1.64 6.80
CA SER A 41 20.56 -3.10 6.84
C SER A 41 19.13 -3.51 6.45
N ILE A 42 18.11 -2.81 6.97
CA ILE A 42 16.71 -3.11 6.64
C ILE A 42 16.42 -2.81 5.17
N ALA A 43 16.92 -1.69 4.64
CA ALA A 43 16.76 -1.35 3.22
C ALA A 43 17.43 -2.39 2.30
N GLU A 44 18.63 -2.84 2.65
CA GLU A 44 19.36 -3.89 1.93
C GLU A 44 18.62 -5.22 1.96
N ASP A 45 18.07 -5.61 3.10
CA ASP A 45 17.26 -6.84 3.23
C ASP A 45 16.00 -6.78 2.36
N ILE A 46 15.30 -5.64 2.34
CA ILE A 46 14.16 -5.43 1.44
C ILE A 46 14.63 -5.57 -0.02
N LEU A 47 15.69 -4.87 -0.42
CA LEU A 47 16.21 -4.96 -1.79
C LEU A 47 16.55 -6.40 -2.18
N LYS A 48 17.28 -7.11 -1.32
CA LYS A 48 17.72 -8.48 -1.56
C LYS A 48 16.55 -9.42 -1.78
N VAL A 49 15.52 -9.35 -0.94
CA VAL A 49 14.33 -10.20 -1.05
C VAL A 49 13.53 -9.90 -2.32
N PHE A 50 13.38 -8.62 -2.69
CA PHE A 50 12.64 -8.24 -3.89
C PHE A 50 13.44 -8.47 -5.19
N GLN A 51 14.77 -8.43 -5.14
CA GLN A 51 15.63 -8.73 -6.29
C GLN A 51 15.85 -10.23 -6.49
N ASP A 52 15.66 -11.05 -5.45
CA ASP A 52 15.71 -12.50 -5.54
C ASP A 52 14.53 -13.03 -6.37
N LYS A 53 14.84 -13.47 -7.58
CA LYS A 53 13.87 -14.03 -8.53
C LYS A 53 13.23 -15.33 -8.04
N SER A 54 13.87 -16.06 -7.13
CA SER A 54 13.27 -17.26 -6.54
C SER A 54 12.14 -16.93 -5.57
N VAL A 55 12.17 -15.72 -4.98
CA VAL A 55 11.18 -15.26 -4.00
C VAL A 55 10.14 -14.35 -4.64
N ALA A 56 10.57 -13.28 -5.33
CA ALA A 56 9.69 -12.25 -5.90
C ALA A 56 9.34 -12.46 -7.39
N GLY A 57 9.83 -13.54 -7.99
CA GLY A 57 9.62 -13.85 -9.40
C GLY A 57 10.24 -12.82 -10.35
N SER A 58 9.82 -12.86 -11.61
CA SER A 58 10.30 -11.92 -12.65
C SER A 58 9.75 -10.50 -12.51
N GLY A 59 8.68 -10.32 -11.72
CA GLY A 59 8.02 -9.03 -11.52
C GLY A 59 8.64 -8.19 -10.41
N HIS A 60 9.57 -8.76 -9.62
CA HIS A 60 10.06 -8.14 -8.39
C HIS A 60 8.89 -7.72 -7.49
N SER A 61 7.90 -8.63 -7.35
CA SER A 61 6.64 -8.37 -6.66
C SER A 61 6.38 -9.42 -5.60
N LEU A 62 5.86 -8.99 -4.45
CA LEU A 62 5.50 -9.85 -3.33
C LEU A 62 4.15 -9.45 -2.76
N THR A 63 3.37 -10.41 -2.30
CA THR A 63 2.15 -10.11 -1.54
C THR A 63 2.49 -9.53 -0.18
N THR A 64 1.58 -8.76 0.43
CA THR A 64 1.76 -8.29 1.82
C THR A 64 2.05 -9.45 2.78
N GLY A 65 1.42 -10.62 2.59
CA GLY A 65 1.70 -11.81 3.40
C GLY A 65 3.15 -12.29 3.26
N GLN A 66 3.65 -12.38 2.02
CA GLN A 66 5.05 -12.76 1.77
C GLN A 66 6.04 -11.73 2.33
N VAL A 67 5.75 -10.44 2.22
CA VAL A 67 6.61 -9.39 2.81
C VAL A 67 6.72 -9.59 4.32
N LEU A 68 5.59 -9.84 5.01
CA LEU A 68 5.60 -10.06 6.44
C LEU A 68 6.30 -11.38 6.82
N GLU A 69 6.11 -12.45 6.06
CA GLU A 69 6.74 -13.75 6.30
C GLU A 69 8.26 -13.72 6.07
N LYS A 70 8.73 -13.00 5.04
CA LYS A 70 10.16 -13.01 4.64
C LYS A 70 10.99 -11.92 5.32
N LEU A 71 10.40 -10.75 5.54
CA LEU A 71 11.12 -9.57 6.04
C LEU A 71 10.78 -9.27 7.50
N ALA A 72 9.49 -9.22 7.86
CA ALA A 72 9.10 -8.79 9.19
C ALA A 72 9.51 -9.76 10.31
N VAL A 73 9.76 -11.04 10.00
CA VAL A 73 10.28 -12.03 10.96
C VAL A 73 11.65 -11.68 11.52
N ASN A 74 12.46 -10.92 10.77
CA ASN A 74 13.81 -10.54 11.17
C ASN A 74 13.89 -9.10 11.69
N ILE A 75 12.76 -8.39 11.74
CA ILE A 75 12.71 -6.98 12.11
C ILE A 75 12.18 -6.84 13.53
N ALA A 76 13.00 -6.26 14.40
CA ALA A 76 12.61 -6.00 15.77
C ALA A 76 11.43 -5.00 15.83
N SER A 77 10.56 -5.14 16.83
CA SER A 77 9.31 -4.38 16.90
C SER A 77 9.48 -2.85 16.83
N HIS A 78 10.60 -2.32 17.35
CA HIS A 78 10.93 -0.90 17.32
C HIS A 78 11.33 -0.38 15.94
N HIS A 79 11.68 -1.26 15.01
CA HIS A 79 11.99 -0.94 13.61
C HIS A 79 10.80 -1.15 12.66
N ASN A 80 9.63 -1.57 13.15
CA ASN A 80 8.45 -1.80 12.30
C ASN A 80 8.00 -0.56 11.53
N ASP A 81 8.02 0.62 12.15
CA ASP A 81 7.61 1.86 11.49
C ASP A 81 8.62 2.33 10.45
N LEU A 82 9.91 2.14 10.73
CA LEU A 82 10.99 2.36 9.76
C LEU A 82 10.86 1.40 8.58
N PHE A 83 10.69 0.11 8.84
CA PHE A 83 10.49 -0.90 7.80
C PHE A 83 9.32 -0.54 6.87
N LYS A 84 8.18 -0.17 7.44
CA LYS A 84 7.01 0.27 6.65
C LYS A 84 7.34 1.51 5.81
N SER A 85 8.09 2.46 6.35
CA SER A 85 8.50 3.67 5.64
C SER A 85 9.42 3.34 4.47
N LEU A 86 10.46 2.55 4.69
CA LEU A 86 11.40 2.09 3.65
C LEU A 86 10.67 1.28 2.56
N LEU A 87 9.79 0.37 2.97
CA LEU A 87 9.00 -0.44 2.03
C LEU A 87 8.13 0.44 1.13
N LYS A 88 7.48 1.49 1.66
CA LYS A 88 6.69 2.45 0.87
C LYS A 88 7.55 3.35 -0.02
N GLN A 89 8.76 3.68 0.41
CA GLN A 89 9.69 4.46 -0.41
C GLN A 89 10.22 3.64 -1.58
N MET A 90 10.56 2.37 -1.35
CA MET A 90 11.20 1.52 -2.35
C MET A 90 10.23 0.74 -3.22
N CYS A 91 9.03 0.45 -2.72
CA CYS A 91 8.03 -0.35 -3.41
C CYS A 91 6.73 0.43 -3.64
N VAL A 92 5.96 -0.02 -4.62
CA VAL A 92 4.61 0.45 -4.91
C VAL A 92 3.63 -0.61 -4.43
N LEU A 93 2.69 -0.22 -3.56
CA LEU A 93 1.59 -1.08 -3.13
C LEU A 93 0.44 -0.99 -4.13
N THR A 94 0.20 -2.07 -4.86
CA THR A 94 -0.99 -2.27 -5.69
C THR A 94 -2.04 -3.01 -4.87
N LYS A 95 -3.10 -2.29 -4.46
CA LYS A 95 -4.27 -2.90 -3.82
C LYS A 95 -5.07 -3.65 -4.88
N SER A 96 -5.46 -4.89 -4.59
CA SER A 96 -6.37 -5.59 -5.49
C SER A 96 -7.78 -4.98 -5.42
N GLN A 97 -8.45 -4.92 -6.56
CA GLN A 97 -9.83 -4.40 -6.67
C GLN A 97 -10.86 -5.38 -6.09
N THR A 98 -10.48 -6.64 -5.88
CA THR A 98 -11.33 -7.66 -5.26
C THR A 98 -11.07 -7.72 -3.76
N LYS A 99 -12.16 -7.71 -2.96
CA LYS A 99 -12.12 -7.81 -1.47
C LYS A 99 -11.33 -9.01 -0.92
N ASN A 100 -11.13 -10.06 -1.73
CA ASN A 100 -10.49 -11.31 -1.31
C ASN A 100 -9.06 -11.49 -1.84
N SER A 101 -8.51 -10.49 -2.52
CA SER A 101 -7.18 -10.62 -3.14
C SER A 101 -6.15 -9.84 -2.32
N PRO A 102 -4.95 -10.42 -2.09
CA PRO A 102 -3.89 -9.73 -1.36
C PRO A 102 -3.40 -8.50 -2.13
N GLY A 103 -2.94 -7.50 -1.39
CA GLY A 103 -2.17 -6.40 -1.96
C GLY A 103 -0.79 -6.88 -2.38
N TYR A 104 -0.29 -6.34 -3.48
CA TYR A 104 1.05 -6.63 -4.00
C TYR A 104 1.95 -5.43 -3.79
N TRP A 105 3.12 -5.68 -3.23
CA TRP A 105 4.24 -4.75 -3.21
C TRP A 105 5.10 -5.06 -4.41
N THR A 106 5.43 -4.05 -5.21
CA THR A 106 6.32 -4.19 -6.37
C THR A 106 7.48 -3.24 -6.21
N LEU A 107 8.71 -3.75 -6.34
CA LEU A 107 9.91 -2.92 -6.26
C LEU A 107 9.90 -1.87 -7.37
N ARG A 108 10.19 -0.60 -7.04
CA ARG A 108 10.31 0.45 -8.05
C ARG A 108 11.45 0.13 -9.01
N LYS A 109 11.25 0.47 -10.29
CA LYS A 109 12.22 0.21 -11.37
C LYS A 109 13.59 0.82 -11.12
N GLU A 110 13.66 1.90 -10.35
CA GLU A 110 14.90 2.58 -9.96
C GLU A 110 15.83 1.68 -9.15
N PHE A 111 15.28 0.73 -8.40
CA PHE A 111 16.01 -0.23 -7.57
C PHE A 111 16.17 -1.61 -8.23
N TRP A 112 15.77 -1.75 -9.48
CA TRP A 112 15.99 -3.00 -10.20
C TRP A 112 17.47 -3.14 -10.55
N PRO A 113 18.02 -4.37 -10.56
CA PRO A 113 19.41 -4.58 -10.94
C PRO A 113 19.60 -4.09 -12.39
N ARG A 114 20.49 -3.10 -12.57
CA ARG A 114 20.91 -2.65 -13.89
C ARG A 114 21.65 -3.81 -14.55
N ARG A 115 21.10 -4.34 -15.63
CA ARG A 115 21.79 -5.30 -16.49
C ARG A 115 22.96 -4.64 -17.19
#